data_AF-A0A7V2PTC0-F1
#
_entry.id   AF-A0A7V2PTC0-F1
#
_cell.length_a   1.000
_cell.length_b   1.000
_cell.length_c   1.000
_cell.angle_alpha   90.00
_cell.angle_beta   90.00
_cell.angle_gamma   90.00
#
_symmetry.space_group_name_H-M   'P 1'
#
loop_
_entity.id
_entity.type
_entity.pdbx_description
1 polymer ?
#
loop_
_entity_poly.entity_id
_entity_poly.type
_entity_poly.pdbx_seq_one_letter_code
_entity_poly.pdbx_strand_id
1 'polypeptide(L)'
;MTIPGFNKIKTNVILALVILMFTLPSGTTNAQTPDNLEFVYGTNHFNGATYSSTMVPPSIDTMYLIANETSMVAARFTEVYYWQITNEYKANWDKANINVDGTLEILRNKSVIQNVSRSEYVIQYDYFDKFGTIKLSLGAEAIAARKDFESKQAQYRDDLHNYYQKLNAYQEEFQAALAKLQHGEITEDQMPQPPIPLKDLSIFSTDLLWGYPINLPPGEYTIRLRLPDGTIQPDSEKHLIVFENLQEGIGYNISAEERWNKPIQSDEESEVVYSLKSKTLYIQPVHQKQYNQLFYSRMNNSQNTTASRDQKIWVPFKEAKEYTLKVSCKNQTTQIQMQDYFVKQQAGSKLGYDIIPFDPGNMDKATFTAFKYSNTEDADVCCWVCLDSHGNEVPKSQREFRILRTERNQSIYLISAFPIIIGLGAAFLRKRQVRKIKVSDGG
;
A
#
# COMPACT_ATOMS: atom_id res chain seq x y z
N MET A 1 -11.47 52.03 58.39
CA MET A 1 -11.19 50.58 58.39
C MET A 1 -11.31 50.11 56.94
N THR A 2 -10.21 50.19 56.21
CA THR A 2 -10.13 50.04 54.75
C THR A 2 -9.59 48.65 54.44
N ILE A 3 -10.39 47.84 53.75
CA ILE A 3 -10.02 46.47 53.34
C ILE A 3 -9.14 46.57 52.08
N PRO A 4 -7.87 46.15 52.11
CA PRO A 4 -7.02 46.12 50.93
C PRO A 4 -7.10 44.73 50.29
N GLY A 5 -7.66 44.63 49.08
CA GLY A 5 -7.75 43.31 48.44
C GLY A 5 -8.23 43.24 47.00
N PHE A 6 -8.56 44.35 46.33
CA PHE A 6 -9.22 44.29 45.01
C PHE A 6 -8.34 44.64 43.80
N ASN A 7 -7.08 45.07 44.00
CA ASN A 7 -6.21 45.51 42.90
C ASN A 7 -5.14 44.50 42.42
N LYS A 8 -4.94 43.35 43.09
CA LYS A 8 -3.96 42.34 42.63
C LYS A 8 -4.50 41.32 41.64
N ILE A 9 -5.83 41.10 41.61
CA ILE A 9 -6.44 40.09 40.73
C ILE A 9 -6.55 40.62 39.28
N LYS A 10 -6.79 41.92 39.08
CA LYS A 10 -6.89 42.49 37.72
C LYS A 10 -5.54 42.53 37.00
N THR A 11 -4.43 42.80 37.71
CA THR A 11 -3.10 42.90 37.09
C THR A 11 -2.54 41.54 36.67
N ASN A 12 -2.78 40.48 37.46
CA ASN A 12 -2.28 39.15 37.12
C ASN A 12 -3.10 38.47 36.01
N VAL A 13 -4.40 38.75 35.90
CA VAL A 13 -5.23 38.24 34.79
C VAL A 13 -4.90 38.96 33.49
N ILE A 14 -4.62 40.27 33.52
CA ILE A 14 -4.19 41.03 32.35
C ILE A 14 -2.79 40.60 31.90
N LEU A 15 -1.85 40.37 32.84
CA LEU A 15 -0.50 39.88 32.50
C LEU A 15 -0.53 38.44 31.94
N ALA A 16 -1.39 37.57 32.46
CA ALA A 16 -1.58 36.22 31.93
C ALA A 16 -2.21 36.22 30.53
N LEU A 17 -3.13 37.14 30.24
CA LEU A 17 -3.72 37.31 28.90
C LEU A 17 -2.74 37.91 27.89
N VAL A 18 -1.86 38.83 28.31
CA VAL A 18 -0.81 39.39 27.44
C VAL A 18 0.27 38.35 27.15
N ILE A 19 0.65 37.51 28.12
CA ILE A 19 1.60 36.41 27.88
C ILE A 19 0.98 35.31 27.00
N LEU A 20 -0.32 35.02 27.14
CA LEU A 20 -1.02 34.06 26.27
C LEU A 20 -1.21 34.58 24.83
N MET A 21 -1.28 35.91 24.63
CA MET A 21 -1.28 36.53 23.30
C MET A 21 0.09 36.52 22.62
N PHE A 22 1.20 36.41 23.37
CA PHE A 22 2.55 36.28 22.83
C PHE A 22 3.03 34.83 22.64
N THR A 23 2.27 33.83 23.09
CA THR A 23 2.60 32.40 22.93
C THR A 23 1.71 31.67 21.91
N LEU A 24 0.83 32.37 21.20
CA LEU A 24 0.17 31.81 20.04
C LEU A 24 1.18 31.75 18.88
N PRO A 25 1.55 30.55 18.37
CA PRO A 25 2.32 30.46 17.15
C PRO A 25 1.48 31.05 16.01
N SER A 26 1.75 32.32 15.69
CA SER A 26 1.23 33.00 14.50
C SER A 26 2.02 32.54 13.28
N GLY A 27 2.04 31.24 13.07
CA GLY A 27 2.51 30.62 11.85
C GLY A 27 1.32 29.94 11.20
N THR A 28 0.50 30.71 10.49
CA THR A 28 -0.22 30.10 9.36
C THR A 28 0.87 29.55 8.45
N THR A 29 1.06 28.24 8.44
CA THR A 29 1.95 27.52 7.53
C THR A 29 1.36 27.62 6.13
N ASN A 30 1.45 28.81 5.54
CA ASN A 30 1.24 29.02 4.13
C ASN A 30 2.54 28.60 3.44
N ALA A 31 2.42 27.74 2.43
CA ALA A 31 3.54 27.45 1.54
C ALA A 31 4.11 28.79 1.02
N GLN A 32 5.44 28.95 1.02
CA GLN A 32 6.06 30.07 0.32
C GLN A 32 5.69 29.92 -1.16
N THR A 33 4.90 30.85 -1.68
CA THR A 33 4.53 30.88 -3.10
C THR A 33 5.79 31.26 -3.89
N PRO A 34 6.34 30.37 -4.74
CA PRO A 34 7.48 30.70 -5.57
C PRO A 34 7.00 31.62 -6.71
N ASP A 35 7.71 32.72 -6.95
CA ASP A 35 7.40 33.64 -8.06
C ASP A 35 8.07 33.22 -9.40
N ASN A 36 8.91 32.19 -9.39
CA ASN A 36 9.67 31.75 -10.56
C ASN A 36 9.40 30.29 -10.93
N LEU A 37 9.38 30.03 -12.24
CA LEU A 37 9.35 28.69 -12.81
C LEU A 37 10.73 28.05 -12.71
N GLU A 38 10.77 26.80 -12.26
CA GLU A 38 11.98 25.99 -12.17
C GLU A 38 11.91 24.82 -13.15
N PHE A 39 13.07 24.44 -13.68
CA PHE A 39 13.21 23.25 -14.50
C PHE A 39 13.16 22.01 -13.62
N VAL A 40 12.30 21.06 -13.95
CA VAL A 40 12.20 19.78 -13.24
C VAL A 40 12.10 18.63 -14.23
N TYR A 41 12.47 17.44 -13.77
CA TYR A 41 12.05 16.21 -14.42
C TYR A 41 10.82 15.64 -13.71
N GLY A 42 9.71 15.54 -14.42
CA GLY A 42 8.63 14.62 -14.06
C GLY A 42 8.98 13.22 -14.54
N THR A 43 8.68 12.19 -13.77
CA THR A 43 8.86 10.79 -14.20
C THR A 43 7.54 10.05 -14.14
N ASN A 44 7.35 9.14 -15.08
CA ASN A 44 6.39 8.04 -15.03
C ASN A 44 7.20 6.77 -15.25
N HIS A 45 7.73 6.22 -14.15
CA HIS A 45 8.71 5.14 -14.17
C HIS A 45 8.09 3.83 -13.75
N PHE A 46 8.60 2.73 -14.30
CA PHE A 46 8.24 1.40 -13.83
C PHE A 46 8.88 1.16 -12.46
N ASN A 47 8.06 0.82 -11.47
CA ASN A 47 8.51 0.63 -10.09
C ASN A 47 8.66 -0.84 -9.69
N GLY A 48 8.82 -1.76 -10.65
CA GLY A 48 8.94 -3.19 -10.38
C GLY A 48 7.60 -3.93 -10.37
N ALA A 49 6.48 -3.20 -10.26
CA ALA A 49 5.13 -3.76 -10.29
C ALA A 49 4.17 -2.98 -11.18
N THR A 50 4.24 -1.65 -11.16
CA THR A 50 3.35 -0.75 -11.89
C THR A 50 4.11 0.50 -12.33
N TYR A 51 3.43 1.47 -12.93
CA TYR A 51 3.99 2.79 -13.14
C TYR A 51 3.66 3.72 -11.97
N SER A 52 4.68 4.43 -11.50
CA SER A 52 4.58 5.47 -10.49
C SER A 52 5.09 6.79 -11.02
N SER A 53 4.58 7.87 -10.44
CA SER A 53 4.94 9.22 -10.84
C SER A 53 5.70 9.92 -9.72
N THR A 54 6.78 10.61 -10.06
CA THR A 54 7.48 11.49 -9.11
C THR A 54 8.07 12.69 -9.83
N MET A 55 8.47 13.71 -9.06
CA MET A 55 9.17 14.88 -9.55
C MET A 55 10.59 14.89 -8.99
N VAL A 56 11.55 15.24 -9.84
CA VAL A 56 12.96 15.43 -9.49
C VAL A 56 13.23 16.93 -9.56
N PRO A 57 13.33 17.62 -8.40
CA PRO A 57 13.56 19.05 -8.37
C PRO A 57 15.01 19.39 -8.75
N PRO A 58 15.34 20.66 -9.04
CA PRO A 58 16.69 21.06 -9.43
C PRO A 58 17.75 20.64 -8.41
N SER A 59 17.40 20.71 -7.12
CA SER A 59 18.25 20.40 -5.97
C SER A 59 18.67 18.94 -5.83
N ILE A 60 18.07 18.03 -6.60
CA ILE A 60 18.43 16.61 -6.62
C ILE A 60 19.26 16.31 -7.85
N ASP A 61 20.48 15.80 -7.65
CA ASP A 61 21.41 15.50 -8.74
C ASP A 61 21.24 14.10 -9.32
N THR A 62 20.67 13.16 -8.55
CA THR A 62 20.62 11.74 -8.91
C THR A 62 19.19 11.27 -9.13
N MET A 63 18.97 10.62 -10.27
CA MET A 63 17.77 9.89 -10.63
C MET A 63 18.02 8.38 -10.61
N TYR A 64 16.97 7.62 -10.34
CA TYR A 64 17.01 6.17 -10.27
C TYR A 64 15.90 5.60 -11.16
N LEU A 65 16.21 4.56 -11.94
CA LEU A 65 15.25 3.84 -12.78
C LEU A 65 15.53 2.34 -12.73
N ILE A 66 14.50 1.51 -12.96
CA ILE A 66 14.68 0.06 -13.11
C ILE A 66 15.14 -0.27 -14.53
N ALA A 67 16.08 -1.21 -14.63
CA ALA A 67 16.65 -1.67 -15.89
C ALA A 67 15.66 -2.47 -16.75
N ASN A 68 15.89 -2.48 -18.07
CA ASN A 68 15.18 -3.30 -19.06
C ASN A 68 13.66 -3.07 -19.14
N GLU A 69 13.14 -2.06 -18.45
CA GLU A 69 11.75 -1.63 -18.47
C GLU A 69 11.69 -0.17 -18.89
N THR A 70 10.71 0.17 -19.74
CA THR A 70 10.61 1.54 -20.25
C THR A 70 10.08 2.45 -19.17
N SER A 71 10.81 3.52 -18.87
CA SER A 71 10.36 4.61 -18.00
C SER A 71 10.30 5.91 -18.77
N MET A 72 9.29 6.74 -18.50
CA MET A 72 9.15 8.04 -19.14
C MET A 72 9.72 9.12 -18.26
N VAL A 73 10.58 9.97 -18.83
CA VAL A 73 11.08 11.18 -18.19
C VAL A 73 10.57 12.37 -18.97
N ALA A 74 10.00 13.37 -18.32
CA ALA A 74 9.48 14.56 -18.96
C ALA A 74 10.19 15.81 -18.41
N ALA A 75 10.77 16.60 -19.31
CA ALA A 75 11.41 17.87 -19.00
C ALA A 75 10.36 18.98 -18.97
N ARG A 76 10.21 19.68 -17.83
CA ARG A 76 9.12 20.63 -17.62
C ARG A 76 9.57 21.86 -16.85
N PHE A 77 8.95 23.00 -17.12
CA PHE A 77 8.94 24.15 -16.23
C PHE A 77 7.65 24.16 -15.42
N THR A 78 7.78 24.36 -14.10
CA THR A 78 6.68 24.48 -13.14
C THR A 78 7.11 25.37 -11.99
N GLU A 79 6.16 25.85 -11.19
CA GLU A 79 6.50 26.37 -9.86
C GLU A 79 6.81 25.22 -8.92
N VAL A 80 7.86 25.38 -8.11
CA VAL A 80 8.32 24.41 -7.12
C VAL A 80 8.30 25.06 -5.75
N TYR A 81 7.49 24.53 -4.83
CA TYR A 81 7.34 25.07 -3.48
C TYR A 81 7.72 24.04 -2.42
N TYR A 82 8.23 24.51 -1.28
CA TYR A 82 8.57 23.63 -0.16
C TYR A 82 7.34 23.36 0.70
N TRP A 83 6.99 22.08 0.88
CA TRP A 83 5.89 21.63 1.72
C TRP A 83 6.40 21.16 3.09
N GLN A 84 6.21 22.01 4.11
CA GLN A 84 6.76 21.80 5.46
C GLN A 84 6.25 20.53 6.16
N ILE A 85 5.05 20.04 5.82
CA ILE A 85 4.48 18.84 6.49
C ILE A 85 5.25 17.57 6.09
N THR A 86 5.66 17.46 4.83
CA THR A 86 6.43 16.30 4.35
C THR A 86 7.93 16.58 4.25
N ASN A 87 8.35 17.83 4.49
CA ASN A 87 9.73 18.31 4.28
C ASN A 87 10.26 18.05 2.87
N GLU A 88 9.42 18.30 1.85
CA GLU A 88 9.73 18.04 0.45
C GLU A 88 9.32 19.20 -0.45
N TYR A 89 10.07 19.42 -1.52
CA TYR A 89 9.68 20.25 -2.64
C TYR A 89 8.59 19.56 -3.47
N LYS A 90 7.52 20.30 -3.80
CA LYS A 90 6.39 19.85 -4.61
C LYS A 90 6.25 20.74 -5.83
N ALA A 91 5.81 20.16 -6.94
CA ALA A 91 5.50 20.89 -8.15
C ALA A 91 4.03 21.33 -8.13
N ASN A 92 3.78 22.57 -8.55
CA ASN A 92 2.44 23.10 -8.77
C ASN A 92 2.03 22.96 -10.24
N TRP A 93 1.73 21.72 -10.65
CA TRP A 93 1.35 21.40 -12.02
C TRP A 93 0.07 22.08 -12.49
N ASP A 94 -0.82 22.46 -11.57
CA ASP A 94 -2.06 23.15 -11.90
C ASP A 94 -1.81 24.60 -12.33
N LYS A 95 -0.80 25.25 -11.74
CA LYS A 95 -0.44 26.63 -12.07
C LYS A 95 0.48 26.72 -13.29
N ALA A 96 1.45 25.82 -13.41
CA ALA A 96 2.34 25.76 -14.57
C ALA A 96 2.80 24.33 -14.86
N ASN A 97 2.63 23.90 -16.10
CA ASN A 97 3.04 22.58 -16.56
C ASN A 97 3.53 22.64 -18.01
N ILE A 98 4.64 23.35 -18.21
CA ILE A 98 5.13 23.74 -19.52
C ILE A 98 6.18 22.72 -19.97
N ASN A 99 5.96 22.07 -21.11
CA ASN A 99 6.95 21.17 -21.69
C ASN A 99 8.16 21.95 -22.18
N VAL A 100 9.36 21.40 -21.96
CA VAL A 100 10.59 21.92 -22.56
C VAL A 100 10.89 21.10 -23.81
N ASP A 101 11.04 21.78 -24.95
CA ASP A 101 11.43 21.15 -26.20
C ASP A 101 12.94 20.88 -26.22
N GLY A 102 13.33 19.77 -26.81
CA GLY A 102 14.73 19.37 -26.93
C GLY A 102 14.91 17.87 -27.09
N THR A 103 16.17 17.47 -27.16
CA THR A 103 16.59 16.07 -27.25
C THR A 103 17.25 15.68 -25.94
N LEU A 104 16.79 14.60 -25.32
CA LEU A 104 17.43 14.08 -24.11
C LEU A 104 18.68 13.30 -24.52
N GLU A 105 19.85 13.78 -24.11
CA GLU A 105 21.11 13.07 -24.31
C GLU A 105 21.36 12.15 -23.11
N ILE A 106 21.74 10.91 -23.40
CA ILE A 106 22.23 9.95 -22.41
C ILE A 106 23.72 9.77 -22.66
N LEU A 107 24.50 9.99 -21.61
CA LEU A 107 25.95 9.95 -21.62
C LEU A 107 26.46 8.81 -20.74
N ARG A 108 27.58 8.21 -21.17
CA ARG A 108 28.39 7.32 -20.35
C ARG A 108 29.85 7.74 -20.49
N ASN A 109 30.54 7.93 -19.38
CA ASN A 109 31.92 8.43 -19.35
C ASN A 109 32.11 9.74 -20.16
N LYS A 110 31.15 10.68 -20.03
CA LYS A 110 31.08 11.98 -20.74
C LYS A 110 30.88 11.91 -22.26
N SER A 111 30.78 10.73 -22.84
CA SER A 111 30.43 10.54 -24.26
C SER A 111 28.92 10.31 -24.39
N VAL A 112 28.29 10.99 -25.33
CA VAL A 112 26.88 10.73 -25.68
C VAL A 112 26.79 9.34 -26.31
N ILE A 113 26.01 8.46 -25.69
CA ILE A 113 25.77 7.09 -26.18
C ILE A 113 24.40 6.95 -26.84
N GLN A 114 23.46 7.85 -26.52
CA GLN A 114 22.12 7.82 -27.09
C GLN A 114 21.50 9.22 -27.06
N ASN A 115 20.76 9.55 -28.13
CA ASN A 115 19.89 10.71 -28.22
C ASN A 115 18.45 10.21 -28.22
N VAL A 116 17.65 10.63 -27.25
CA VAL A 116 16.26 10.19 -27.08
C VAL A 116 15.33 11.32 -27.51
N SER A 117 14.52 11.02 -28.53
CA SER A 117 13.47 11.92 -28.97
C SER A 117 12.25 11.81 -28.05
N ARG A 118 11.51 12.91 -27.92
CA ARG A 118 10.25 12.92 -27.18
C ARG A 118 9.22 12.07 -27.93
N SER A 119 8.39 11.36 -27.18
CA SER A 119 7.29 10.53 -27.69
C SER A 119 6.02 10.77 -26.89
N GLU A 120 4.89 10.59 -27.55
CA GLU A 120 3.59 10.50 -26.89
C GLU A 120 3.45 9.14 -26.19
N TYR A 121 2.74 9.10 -25.08
CA TYR A 121 2.48 7.86 -24.36
C TYR A 121 1.18 7.89 -23.57
N VAL A 122 0.68 6.70 -23.29
CA VAL A 122 -0.40 6.46 -22.32
C VAL A 122 -0.05 5.28 -21.43
N ILE A 123 -0.53 5.32 -20.20
CA ILE A 123 -0.52 4.17 -19.29
C ILE A 123 -1.96 3.71 -19.10
N GLN A 124 -2.21 2.43 -19.36
CA GLN A 124 -3.53 1.81 -19.25
C GLN A 124 -3.46 0.57 -18.36
N TYR A 125 -4.54 0.31 -17.62
CA TYR A 125 -4.72 -0.91 -16.84
C TYR A 125 -6.21 -1.11 -16.52
N ASP A 126 -6.58 -2.34 -16.20
CA ASP A 126 -7.87 -2.68 -15.59
C ASP A 126 -7.78 -2.46 -14.07
N TYR A 127 -8.73 -1.75 -13.49
CA TYR A 127 -8.80 -1.48 -12.06
C TYR A 127 -8.83 -2.77 -11.21
N PHE A 128 -9.44 -3.83 -11.73
CA PHE A 128 -9.61 -5.11 -11.05
C PHE A 128 -8.43 -6.06 -11.22
N ASP A 129 -7.53 -5.81 -12.17
CA ASP A 129 -6.29 -6.56 -12.38
C ASP A 129 -5.17 -5.63 -12.86
N LYS A 130 -4.78 -4.69 -12.00
CA LYS A 130 -3.77 -3.69 -12.35
C LYS A 130 -2.44 -4.33 -12.74
N PHE A 131 -1.96 -5.32 -11.99
CA PHE A 131 -0.65 -5.95 -12.23
C PHE A 131 -0.62 -6.77 -13.52
N GLY A 132 -1.70 -7.50 -13.85
CA GLY A 132 -1.77 -8.33 -15.05
C GLY A 132 -2.01 -7.55 -16.35
N THR A 133 -2.53 -6.33 -16.25
CA THR A 133 -2.99 -5.57 -17.43
C THR A 133 -2.27 -4.24 -17.64
N ILE A 134 -1.41 -3.81 -16.72
CA ILE A 134 -0.73 -2.52 -16.86
C ILE A 134 0.19 -2.49 -18.08
N LYS A 135 -0.02 -1.49 -18.93
CA LYS A 135 0.70 -1.31 -20.18
C LYS A 135 1.04 0.14 -20.40
N LEU A 136 2.29 0.38 -20.80
CA LEU A 136 2.74 1.65 -21.36
C LEU A 136 2.82 1.51 -22.88
N SER A 137 2.09 2.37 -23.59
CA SER A 137 2.09 2.42 -25.06
C SER A 137 2.76 3.70 -25.53
N LEU A 138 3.47 3.66 -26.66
CA LEU A 138 4.25 4.79 -27.19
C LEU A 138 3.80 5.20 -28.60
N GLY A 139 3.90 6.50 -28.91
CA GLY A 139 3.68 7.05 -30.24
C GLY A 139 2.32 6.67 -30.82
N ALA A 140 2.31 6.12 -32.04
CA ALA A 140 1.07 5.70 -32.71
C ALA A 140 0.25 4.67 -31.92
N GLU A 141 0.91 3.78 -31.17
CA GLU A 141 0.22 2.83 -30.29
C GLU A 141 -0.50 3.56 -29.15
N ALA A 142 0.12 4.59 -28.58
CA ALA A 142 -0.49 5.40 -27.53
C ALA A 142 -1.73 6.15 -28.01
N ILE A 143 -1.66 6.74 -29.20
CA ILE A 143 -2.79 7.44 -29.83
C ILE A 143 -3.94 6.47 -30.07
N ALA A 144 -3.66 5.29 -30.63
CA ALA A 144 -4.66 4.26 -30.88
C ALA A 144 -5.30 3.76 -29.58
N ALA A 145 -4.49 3.45 -28.57
CA ALA A 145 -4.93 3.00 -27.25
C ALA A 145 -5.81 4.04 -26.55
N ARG A 146 -5.46 5.34 -26.65
CA ARG A 146 -6.27 6.42 -26.10
C ARG A 146 -7.62 6.53 -26.80
N LYS A 147 -7.63 6.46 -28.13
CA LYS A 147 -8.87 6.53 -28.91
C LYS A 147 -9.81 5.36 -28.62
N ASP A 148 -9.26 4.15 -28.47
CA ASP A 148 -10.04 2.97 -28.07
C ASP A 148 -10.69 3.17 -26.69
N PHE A 149 -9.93 3.68 -25.72
CA PHE A 149 -10.46 4.00 -24.39
C PHE A 149 -11.59 5.05 -24.44
N GLU A 150 -11.41 6.14 -25.19
CA GLU A 150 -12.45 7.17 -25.36
C GLU A 150 -13.72 6.61 -26.01
N SER A 151 -13.58 5.70 -26.96
CA SER A 151 -14.71 4.99 -27.57
C SER A 151 -15.45 4.12 -26.54
N LYS A 152 -14.72 3.39 -25.70
CA LYS A 152 -15.32 2.57 -24.62
C LYS A 152 -16.02 3.44 -23.57
N GLN A 153 -15.46 4.60 -23.23
CA GLN A 153 -16.13 5.56 -22.35
C GLN A 153 -17.42 6.11 -22.96
N ALA A 154 -17.42 6.42 -24.27
CA ALA A 154 -18.62 6.86 -24.96
C ALA A 154 -19.71 5.79 -24.94
N GLN A 155 -19.36 4.55 -25.31
CA GLN A 155 -20.28 3.43 -25.25
C GLN A 155 -20.84 3.21 -23.84
N TYR A 156 -19.97 3.24 -22.81
CA TYR A 156 -20.41 3.08 -21.43
C TYR A 156 -21.39 4.18 -20.99
N ARG A 157 -21.22 5.43 -21.43
CA ARG A 157 -22.18 6.51 -21.15
C ARG A 157 -23.54 6.24 -21.78
N ASP A 158 -23.56 5.73 -23.01
CA ASP A 158 -24.80 5.38 -23.72
C ASP A 158 -25.49 4.20 -23.03
N ASP A 159 -24.74 3.16 -22.66
CA ASP A 159 -25.24 2.00 -21.92
C ASP A 159 -25.79 2.39 -20.54
N LEU A 160 -25.11 3.29 -19.83
CA LEU A 160 -25.53 3.80 -18.53
C LEU A 160 -26.84 4.60 -18.66
N HIS A 161 -26.96 5.43 -19.71
CA HIS A 161 -28.21 6.13 -20.00
C HIS A 161 -29.36 5.14 -20.23
N ASN A 162 -29.15 4.13 -21.07
CA ASN A 162 -30.14 3.09 -21.37
C ASN A 162 -30.52 2.28 -20.11
N TYR A 163 -29.55 1.97 -19.24
CA TYR A 163 -29.81 1.29 -17.97
C TYR A 163 -30.71 2.13 -17.06
N TYR A 164 -30.44 3.43 -16.90
CA TYR A 164 -31.28 4.30 -16.08
C TYR A 164 -32.69 4.48 -16.65
N GLN A 165 -32.85 4.51 -17.97
CA GLN A 165 -34.18 4.50 -18.59
C GLN A 165 -34.97 3.24 -18.21
N LYS A 166 -34.33 2.05 -18.30
CA LYS A 166 -34.95 0.78 -17.90
C LYS A 166 -35.26 0.74 -16.40
N LEU A 167 -34.38 1.29 -15.56
CA LEU A 167 -34.59 1.34 -14.12
C LEU A 167 -35.78 2.22 -13.74
N ASN A 168 -35.94 3.37 -14.40
CA ASN A 168 -37.10 4.24 -14.19
C ASN A 168 -38.40 3.56 -14.64
N ALA A 169 -38.42 2.93 -15.83
CA ALA A 169 -39.57 2.18 -16.30
C ALA A 169 -39.93 1.02 -15.35
N TYR A 170 -38.92 0.28 -14.87
CA TYR A 170 -39.10 -0.76 -13.86
C TYR A 170 -39.70 -0.20 -12.57
N GLN A 171 -39.25 0.96 -12.07
CA GLN A 171 -39.82 1.55 -10.86
C GLN A 171 -41.30 1.88 -11.03
N GLU A 172 -41.71 2.42 -12.18
CA GLU A 172 -43.11 2.69 -12.48
C GLU A 172 -43.93 1.40 -12.56
N GLU A 173 -43.45 0.39 -13.29
CA GLU A 173 -44.10 -0.92 -13.41
C GLU A 173 -44.20 -1.64 -12.07
N PHE A 174 -43.15 -1.58 -11.25
CA PHE A 174 -43.10 -2.20 -9.94
C PHE A 174 -44.10 -1.56 -8.97
N GLN A 175 -44.23 -0.23 -8.97
CA GLN A 175 -45.24 0.45 -8.14
C GLN A 175 -46.67 0.11 -8.59
N ALA A 176 -46.92 0.06 -9.90
CA ALA A 176 -48.21 -0.35 -10.44
C ALA A 176 -48.53 -1.82 -10.10
N ALA A 177 -47.55 -2.72 -10.19
CA ALA A 177 -47.69 -4.12 -9.81
C ALA A 177 -47.92 -4.27 -8.29
N LEU A 178 -47.23 -3.51 -7.45
CA LEU A 178 -47.41 -3.52 -6.00
C LEU A 178 -48.85 -3.14 -5.62
N ALA A 179 -49.44 -2.14 -6.28
CA ALA A 179 -50.84 -1.77 -6.08
C ALA A 179 -51.78 -2.92 -6.46
N LYS A 180 -51.54 -3.64 -7.56
CA LYS A 180 -52.34 -4.80 -7.98
C LYS A 180 -52.19 -5.99 -7.03
N LEU A 181 -50.98 -6.23 -6.52
CA LEU A 181 -50.68 -7.27 -5.53
C LEU A 181 -51.47 -7.03 -4.24
N GLN A 182 -51.55 -5.78 -3.77
CA GLN A 182 -52.34 -5.39 -2.59
C GLN A 182 -53.85 -5.63 -2.76
N HIS A 183 -54.35 -5.53 -3.99
CA HIS A 183 -55.75 -5.84 -4.33
C HIS A 183 -55.97 -7.33 -4.66
N GLY A 184 -54.93 -8.16 -4.61
CA GLY A 184 -55.01 -9.60 -4.92
C GLY A 184 -55.20 -9.92 -6.40
N GLU A 185 -54.94 -8.97 -7.30
CA GLU A 185 -55.08 -9.16 -8.76
C GLU A 185 -53.90 -9.90 -9.40
N ILE A 186 -52.75 -9.87 -8.72
CA ILE A 186 -51.53 -10.60 -9.13
C ILE A 186 -50.91 -11.30 -7.92
N THR A 187 -50.00 -12.23 -8.18
CA THR A 187 -49.19 -12.93 -7.17
C THR A 187 -47.73 -12.44 -7.18
N GLU A 188 -46.96 -12.73 -6.12
CA GLU A 188 -45.57 -12.24 -5.98
C GLU A 188 -44.64 -12.67 -7.12
N ASP A 189 -44.84 -13.86 -7.68
CA ASP A 189 -44.09 -14.39 -8.83
C ASP A 189 -44.35 -13.63 -10.14
N GLN A 190 -45.40 -12.82 -10.19
CA GLN A 190 -45.75 -11.96 -11.33
C GLN A 190 -45.19 -10.54 -11.18
N MET A 191 -44.45 -10.25 -10.11
CA MET A 191 -43.80 -8.96 -9.94
C MET A 191 -42.73 -8.76 -11.02
N PRO A 192 -42.62 -7.55 -11.59
CA PRO A 192 -41.58 -7.24 -12.55
C PRO A 192 -40.21 -7.46 -11.90
N GLN A 193 -39.25 -7.91 -12.70
CA GLN A 193 -37.89 -8.14 -12.24
C GLN A 193 -37.05 -6.88 -12.48
N PRO A 194 -36.14 -6.53 -11.55
CA PRO A 194 -35.26 -5.40 -11.75
C PRO A 194 -34.38 -5.63 -12.98
N PRO A 195 -34.03 -4.56 -13.72
CA PRO A 195 -33.08 -4.68 -14.81
C PRO A 195 -31.73 -5.18 -14.28
N ILE A 196 -31.04 -5.99 -15.09
CA ILE A 196 -29.69 -6.48 -14.76
C ILE A 196 -28.77 -5.26 -14.57
N PRO A 197 -28.06 -5.14 -13.43
CA PRO A 197 -27.14 -4.06 -13.19
C PRO A 197 -26.09 -3.94 -14.30
N LEU A 198 -25.85 -2.72 -14.77
CA LEU A 198 -24.77 -2.47 -15.73
C LEU A 198 -23.42 -2.69 -15.04
N LYS A 199 -22.52 -3.44 -15.69
CA LYS A 199 -21.15 -3.63 -15.22
C LYS A 199 -20.35 -2.35 -15.44
N ASP A 200 -19.66 -1.89 -14.40
CA ASP A 200 -18.80 -0.71 -14.47
C ASP A 200 -17.67 -0.85 -15.51
N LEU A 201 -17.31 0.26 -16.16
CA LEU A 201 -16.10 0.35 -16.98
C LEU A 201 -14.85 0.28 -16.08
N SER A 202 -14.17 -0.86 -16.11
CA SER A 202 -13.01 -1.14 -15.25
C SER A 202 -11.69 -0.57 -15.77
N ILE A 203 -11.61 -0.19 -17.05
CA ILE A 203 -10.36 0.25 -17.68
C ILE A 203 -10.05 1.68 -17.26
N PHE A 204 -8.80 1.92 -16.90
CA PHE A 204 -8.21 3.23 -16.69
C PHE A 204 -7.23 3.56 -17.82
N SER A 205 -7.18 4.83 -18.22
CA SER A 205 -6.17 5.37 -19.12
C SER A 205 -5.77 6.76 -18.67
N THR A 206 -4.48 7.07 -18.70
CA THR A 206 -4.04 8.47 -18.67
C THR A 206 -4.50 9.20 -19.93
N ASP A 207 -4.45 10.53 -19.90
CA ASP A 207 -4.44 11.34 -21.13
C ASP A 207 -3.17 11.08 -21.95
N LEU A 208 -3.13 11.61 -23.17
CA LEU A 208 -1.95 11.53 -24.03
C LEU A 208 -0.86 12.44 -23.47
N LEU A 209 0.18 11.83 -22.90
CA LEU A 209 1.28 12.53 -22.24
C LEU A 209 2.51 12.57 -23.15
N TRP A 210 3.43 13.50 -22.86
CA TRP A 210 4.69 13.65 -23.59
C TRP A 210 5.89 13.41 -22.67
N GLY A 211 6.87 12.65 -23.16
CA GLY A 211 8.11 12.36 -22.44
C GLY A 211 9.15 11.64 -23.28
N TYR A 212 10.32 11.42 -22.70
CA TYR A 212 11.44 10.71 -23.26
C TYR A 212 11.43 9.26 -22.75
N PRO A 213 11.23 8.26 -23.62
CA PRO A 213 11.28 6.85 -23.22
C PRO A 213 12.72 6.44 -22.95
N ILE A 214 13.01 6.04 -21.72
CA ILE A 214 14.31 5.53 -21.30
C ILE A 214 14.15 4.03 -21.00
N ASN A 215 14.90 3.21 -21.73
CA ASN A 215 15.08 1.80 -21.45
C ASN A 215 16.59 1.50 -21.61
N LEU A 216 17.26 1.30 -20.48
CA LEU A 216 18.70 1.14 -20.42
C LEU A 216 19.04 -0.13 -19.62
N PRO A 217 20.18 -0.78 -19.91
CA PRO A 217 20.70 -1.82 -19.05
C PRO A 217 21.19 -1.23 -17.70
N PRO A 218 21.38 -2.06 -16.67
CA PRO A 218 21.91 -1.60 -15.39
C PRO A 218 23.24 -0.86 -15.56
N GLY A 219 23.43 0.20 -14.79
CA GLY A 219 24.65 1.01 -14.82
C GLY A 219 24.44 2.46 -14.44
N GLU A 220 25.54 3.19 -14.49
CA GLU A 220 25.59 4.62 -14.21
C GLU A 220 25.71 5.43 -15.50
N TYR A 221 24.94 6.50 -15.58
CA TYR A 221 24.83 7.39 -16.73
C TYR A 221 24.74 8.84 -16.26
N THR A 222 24.83 9.75 -17.22
CA THR A 222 24.41 11.13 -17.06
C THR A 222 23.34 11.41 -18.10
N ILE A 223 22.27 12.11 -17.73
CA ILE A 223 21.29 12.63 -18.69
C ILE A 223 21.33 14.14 -18.68
N ARG A 224 21.05 14.76 -19.83
CA ARG A 224 20.86 16.21 -19.95
C ARG A 224 19.98 16.53 -21.14
N LEU A 225 19.29 17.67 -21.10
CA LEU A 225 18.44 18.11 -22.20
C LEU A 225 19.21 19.09 -23.10
N ARG A 226 19.40 18.72 -24.37
CA ARG A 226 19.91 19.63 -25.40
C ARG A 226 18.76 20.35 -26.06
N LEU A 227 18.78 21.67 -26.02
CA LEU A 227 17.78 22.53 -26.64
C LEU A 227 17.96 22.59 -28.17
N PRO A 228 16.93 23.03 -28.93
CA PRO A 228 17.02 23.14 -30.39
C PRO A 228 18.13 24.05 -30.90
N ASP A 229 18.55 25.05 -30.11
CA ASP A 229 19.67 25.96 -30.41
C ASP A 229 21.06 25.35 -30.18
N GLY A 230 21.11 24.09 -29.70
CA GLY A 230 22.33 23.34 -29.42
C GLY A 230 22.87 23.54 -28.00
N THR A 231 22.32 24.45 -27.20
CA THR A 231 22.72 24.66 -25.81
C THR A 231 22.16 23.57 -24.89
N ILE A 232 22.71 23.44 -23.68
CA ILE A 232 22.18 22.55 -22.66
C ILE A 232 21.25 23.34 -21.74
N GLN A 233 20.05 22.83 -21.53
CA GLN A 233 19.08 23.43 -20.61
C GLN A 233 19.69 23.48 -19.19
N PRO A 234 19.75 24.66 -18.55
CA PRO A 234 20.15 24.79 -17.15
C PRO A 234 19.38 23.83 -16.25
N ASP A 235 20.09 23.26 -15.27
CA ASP A 235 19.60 22.30 -14.26
C ASP A 235 19.07 20.96 -14.80
N SER A 236 19.21 20.72 -16.11
CA SER A 236 18.80 19.47 -16.75
C SER A 236 19.79 18.33 -16.62
N GLU A 237 21.04 18.61 -16.22
CA GLU A 237 22.03 17.56 -16.04
C GLU A 237 21.76 16.78 -14.74
N LYS A 238 21.59 15.46 -14.85
CA LYS A 238 21.38 14.55 -13.72
C LYS A 238 22.25 13.30 -13.87
N HIS A 239 22.77 12.82 -12.76
CA HIS A 239 23.32 11.47 -12.68
C HIS A 239 22.15 10.47 -12.68
N LEU A 240 22.21 9.46 -13.53
CA LEU A 240 21.16 8.45 -13.65
C LEU A 240 21.73 7.08 -13.28
N ILE A 241 21.15 6.46 -12.25
CA ILE A 241 21.46 5.11 -11.81
C ILE A 241 20.34 4.18 -12.26
N VAL A 242 20.67 3.25 -13.16
CA VAL A 242 19.76 2.21 -13.62
C VAL A 242 20.10 0.91 -12.90
N PHE A 243 19.14 0.33 -12.19
CA PHE A 243 19.37 -0.82 -11.32
C PHE A 243 18.37 -1.96 -11.59
N GLU A 244 18.74 -3.17 -11.21
CA GLU A 244 17.89 -4.36 -11.33
C GLU A 244 17.46 -4.89 -9.96
N ASN A 245 16.56 -5.87 -9.94
CA ASN A 245 16.25 -6.60 -8.72
C ASN A 245 17.44 -7.47 -8.32
N LEU A 246 17.68 -7.55 -7.01
CA LEU A 246 18.73 -8.40 -6.44
C LEU A 246 18.33 -9.87 -6.47
N GLN A 247 17.04 -10.13 -6.29
CA GLN A 247 16.49 -11.48 -6.28
C GLN A 247 14.95 -11.45 -6.37
N GLU A 248 14.37 -12.62 -6.65
CA GLU A 248 12.92 -12.87 -6.59
C GLU A 248 12.60 -13.90 -5.51
N GLY A 249 11.34 -13.94 -5.09
CA GLY A 249 10.82 -14.90 -4.12
C GLY A 249 9.31 -14.78 -3.94
N ILE A 250 8.79 -15.54 -2.96
CA ILE A 250 7.40 -15.50 -2.53
C ILE A 250 7.33 -14.82 -1.16
N GLY A 251 6.48 -13.80 -1.06
CA GLY A 251 6.06 -13.18 0.19
C GLY A 251 4.65 -13.65 0.56
N TYR A 252 4.20 -13.31 1.76
CA TYR A 252 2.87 -13.67 2.26
C TYR A 252 2.16 -12.49 2.88
N ASN A 253 0.92 -12.23 2.46
CA ASN A 253 -0.03 -11.44 3.24
C ASN A 253 -0.88 -12.41 4.07
N ILE A 254 -0.83 -12.29 5.40
CA ILE A 254 -1.42 -13.24 6.33
C ILE A 254 -2.47 -12.54 7.17
N SER A 255 -3.71 -12.95 7.00
CA SER A 255 -4.85 -12.36 7.67
C SER A 255 -5.50 -13.35 8.63
N ALA A 256 -5.66 -12.96 9.89
CA ALA A 256 -6.53 -13.70 10.80
C ALA A 256 -8.00 -13.40 10.47
N GLU A 257 -8.87 -14.39 10.66
CA GLU A 257 -10.31 -14.23 10.40
C GLU A 257 -10.91 -13.01 11.12
N GLU A 258 -10.51 -12.76 12.36
CA GLU A 258 -10.97 -11.61 13.18
C GLU A 258 -10.36 -10.25 12.81
N ARG A 259 -9.33 -10.21 11.95
CA ARG A 259 -8.67 -8.98 11.48
C ARG A 259 -8.28 -9.06 10.00
N TRP A 260 -9.22 -9.42 9.14
CA TRP A 260 -8.93 -9.73 7.74
C TRP A 260 -8.35 -8.54 6.97
N ASN A 261 -8.78 -7.33 7.33
CA ASN A 261 -8.43 -6.06 6.68
C ASN A 261 -7.07 -5.50 7.12
N LYS A 262 -6.35 -6.20 8.01
CA LYS A 262 -5.02 -5.82 8.47
C LYS A 262 -4.08 -7.03 8.38
N PRO A 263 -3.72 -7.45 7.15
CA PRO A 263 -2.78 -8.53 6.96
C PRO A 263 -1.42 -8.20 7.59
N ILE A 264 -0.77 -9.22 8.12
CA ILE A 264 0.65 -9.20 8.48
C ILE A 264 1.43 -9.64 7.24
N GLN A 265 2.46 -8.90 6.88
CA GLN A 265 3.37 -9.27 5.80
C GLN A 265 4.48 -10.17 6.33
N SER A 266 4.84 -11.18 5.55
CA SER A 266 6.06 -11.95 5.74
C SER A 266 6.80 -12.12 4.42
N ASP A 267 7.88 -11.36 4.28
CA ASP A 267 8.61 -11.19 3.03
C ASP A 267 9.90 -12.02 3.01
N GLU A 268 10.43 -12.45 4.16
CA GLU A 268 11.68 -13.23 4.23
C GLU A 268 11.47 -14.63 4.79
N GLU A 269 12.24 -15.61 4.29
CA GLU A 269 12.20 -17.01 4.78
C GLU A 269 12.59 -17.14 6.26
N SER A 270 13.43 -16.23 6.74
CA SER A 270 13.92 -16.18 8.12
C SER A 270 12.85 -15.67 9.10
N GLU A 271 11.77 -15.08 8.60
CA GLU A 271 10.71 -14.57 9.45
C GLU A 271 9.84 -15.70 9.99
N VAL A 272 9.45 -15.54 11.24
CA VAL A 272 8.58 -16.48 11.94
C VAL A 272 7.20 -15.87 12.06
N VAL A 273 6.19 -16.56 11.54
CA VAL A 273 4.80 -16.15 11.66
C VAL A 273 4.23 -16.71 12.97
N TYR A 274 3.53 -15.88 13.74
CA TYR A 274 2.93 -16.28 15.02
C TYR A 274 1.41 -16.25 14.94
N SER A 275 0.76 -17.24 15.55
CA SER A 275 -0.70 -17.21 15.76
C SER A 275 -1.11 -17.99 17.00
N LEU A 276 -2.33 -17.75 17.46
CA LEU A 276 -2.90 -18.46 18.61
C LEU A 276 -3.50 -19.81 18.18
N LYS A 277 -3.55 -20.76 19.12
CA LYS A 277 -4.27 -22.02 18.94
C LYS A 277 -5.75 -21.78 18.59
N SER A 278 -6.31 -22.64 17.73
CA SER A 278 -7.71 -22.62 17.30
C SER A 278 -8.13 -21.34 16.55
N LYS A 279 -7.17 -20.63 15.94
CA LYS A 279 -7.45 -19.51 15.03
C LYS A 279 -7.30 -19.93 13.58
N THR A 280 -8.14 -19.34 12.74
CA THR A 280 -8.09 -19.48 11.29
C THR A 280 -7.21 -18.37 10.69
N LEU A 281 -6.32 -18.75 9.79
CA LEU A 281 -5.49 -17.86 9.00
C LEU A 281 -5.85 -18.01 7.52
N TYR A 282 -5.89 -16.87 6.83
CA TYR A 282 -5.94 -16.76 5.39
C TYR A 282 -4.56 -16.31 4.91
N ILE A 283 -3.87 -17.18 4.19
CA ILE A 283 -2.48 -16.99 3.74
C ILE A 283 -2.51 -16.72 2.25
N GLN A 284 -2.09 -15.52 1.84
CA GLN A 284 -2.07 -15.09 0.45
C GLN A 284 -0.62 -14.99 -0.02
N PRO A 285 -0.14 -15.91 -0.85
CA PRO A 285 1.18 -15.76 -1.43
C PRO A 285 1.20 -14.61 -2.45
N VAL A 286 2.33 -13.93 -2.55
CA VAL A 286 2.59 -12.88 -3.55
C VAL A 286 3.98 -13.07 -4.14
N HIS A 287 4.12 -12.87 -5.45
CA HIS A 287 5.44 -12.75 -6.07
C HIS A 287 6.04 -11.40 -5.72
N GLN A 288 7.30 -11.41 -5.35
CA GLN A 288 8.02 -10.21 -4.92
C GLN A 288 9.45 -10.19 -5.46
N LYS A 289 9.94 -8.96 -5.65
CA LYS A 289 11.33 -8.65 -6.05
C LYS A 289 12.01 -7.91 -4.92
N GLN A 290 13.26 -8.28 -4.63
CA GLN A 290 14.08 -7.55 -3.68
C GLN A 290 14.91 -6.50 -4.40
N TYR A 291 14.97 -5.30 -3.85
CA TYR A 291 15.78 -4.19 -4.36
C TYR A 291 16.70 -3.63 -3.28
N ASN A 292 17.72 -2.89 -3.71
CA ASN A 292 18.43 -1.98 -2.83
C ASN A 292 17.47 -0.89 -2.33
N GLN A 293 17.36 -0.70 -1.01
CA GLN A 293 16.36 0.19 -0.43
C GLN A 293 16.57 1.64 -0.85
N LEU A 294 17.82 2.14 -0.87
CA LEU A 294 18.13 3.50 -1.34
C LEU A 294 17.63 3.72 -2.77
N PHE A 295 17.97 2.81 -3.68
CA PHE A 295 17.67 2.97 -5.11
C PHE A 295 16.16 2.93 -5.35
N TYR A 296 15.48 1.93 -4.78
CA TYR A 296 14.03 1.80 -4.90
C TYR A 296 13.29 3.00 -4.29
N SER A 297 13.70 3.43 -3.10
CA SER A 297 13.01 4.52 -2.39
C SER A 297 13.23 5.86 -3.08
N ARG A 298 14.45 6.13 -3.58
CA ARG A 298 14.76 7.37 -4.31
C ARG A 298 14.24 7.42 -5.73
N MET A 299 13.99 6.28 -6.36
CA MET A 299 13.24 6.21 -7.61
C MET A 299 11.80 6.71 -7.41
N ASN A 300 11.10 6.23 -6.37
CA ASN A 300 9.72 6.61 -6.09
C ASN A 300 9.60 8.00 -5.42
N ASN A 301 10.59 8.38 -4.61
CA ASN A 301 10.69 9.68 -3.95
C ASN A 301 12.13 10.18 -3.98
N SER A 302 12.47 11.00 -4.98
CA SER A 302 13.80 11.55 -5.24
C SER A 302 14.44 12.27 -4.04
N GLN A 303 13.61 12.80 -3.14
CA GLN A 303 14.01 13.57 -1.97
C GLN A 303 14.11 12.73 -0.69
N ASN A 304 13.96 11.41 -0.77
CA ASN A 304 14.04 10.53 0.38
C ASN A 304 15.45 10.52 0.99
N THR A 305 15.52 10.90 2.28
CA THR A 305 16.75 10.99 3.09
C THR A 305 16.91 9.86 4.10
N THR A 306 15.89 9.02 4.30
CA THR A 306 15.90 7.94 5.32
C THR A 306 16.36 6.60 4.77
N ALA A 307 16.25 6.38 3.45
CA ALA A 307 16.64 5.13 2.82
C ALA A 307 18.16 4.92 2.84
N SER A 308 18.60 3.68 3.09
CA SER A 308 20.02 3.32 3.18
C SER A 308 20.45 2.40 2.04
N ARG A 309 21.71 2.54 1.59
CA ARG A 309 22.31 1.66 0.57
C ARG A 309 22.58 0.25 1.13
N ASP A 310 22.76 0.11 2.44
CA ASP A 310 23.08 -1.17 3.07
C ASP A 310 21.84 -2.01 3.39
N GLN A 311 20.64 -1.44 3.18
CA GLN A 311 19.37 -2.10 3.41
C GLN A 311 18.74 -2.59 2.10
N LYS A 312 17.87 -3.58 2.24
CA LYS A 312 17.11 -4.17 1.14
C LYS A 312 15.62 -4.02 1.43
N ILE A 313 14.81 -4.04 0.38
CA ILE A 313 13.35 -3.98 0.50
C ILE A 313 12.73 -4.99 -0.46
N TRP A 314 11.73 -5.71 0.01
CA TRP A 314 10.89 -6.57 -0.83
C TRP A 314 9.69 -5.78 -1.34
N VAL A 315 9.38 -5.98 -2.62
CA VAL A 315 8.31 -5.28 -3.30
C VAL A 315 7.43 -6.31 -4.00
N PRO A 316 6.17 -6.48 -3.58
CA PRO A 316 5.24 -7.38 -4.25
C PRO A 316 4.86 -6.80 -5.61
N PHE A 317 4.81 -7.65 -6.64
CA PHE A 317 4.50 -7.22 -8.00
C PHE A 317 3.41 -8.03 -8.71
N LYS A 318 3.03 -9.18 -8.16
CA LYS A 318 1.99 -10.03 -8.75
C LYS A 318 1.39 -10.96 -7.70
N GLU A 319 0.09 -11.20 -7.78
CA GLU A 319 -0.55 -12.27 -7.01
C GLU A 319 0.00 -13.64 -7.44
N ALA A 320 0.34 -14.47 -6.46
CA ALA A 320 0.77 -15.84 -6.72
C ALA A 320 -0.48 -16.74 -6.72
N LYS A 321 -0.85 -17.25 -7.89
CA LYS A 321 -2.01 -18.12 -8.09
C LYS A 321 -1.55 -19.54 -8.40
N GLU A 322 -2.48 -20.49 -8.32
CA GLU A 322 -2.26 -21.89 -8.75
C GLU A 322 -1.17 -22.65 -7.95
N TYR A 323 -0.93 -22.23 -6.72
CA TYR A 323 -0.06 -22.95 -5.79
C TYR A 323 -0.85 -23.85 -4.85
N THR A 324 -0.19 -24.91 -4.37
CA THR A 324 -0.65 -25.70 -3.22
C THR A 324 0.23 -25.38 -2.01
N LEU A 325 -0.36 -25.14 -0.84
CA LEU A 325 0.41 -24.95 0.39
C LEU A 325 0.64 -26.30 1.05
N LYS A 326 1.90 -26.70 1.19
CA LYS A 326 2.28 -27.86 2.01
C LYS A 326 2.64 -27.36 3.41
N VAL A 327 1.89 -27.80 4.41
CA VAL A 327 2.12 -27.50 5.83
C VAL A 327 2.62 -28.76 6.52
N SER A 328 3.79 -28.68 7.14
CA SER A 328 4.43 -29.77 7.88
C SER A 328 4.52 -29.41 9.36
N CYS A 329 3.84 -30.20 10.20
CA CYS A 329 3.82 -30.04 11.66
C CYS A 329 4.25 -31.35 12.31
N LYS A 330 5.40 -31.38 13.00
CA LYS A 330 5.99 -32.61 13.59
C LYS A 330 6.08 -33.75 12.55
N ASN A 331 5.16 -34.73 12.60
CA ASN A 331 5.10 -35.91 11.72
C ASN A 331 3.89 -35.90 10.78
N GLN A 332 3.13 -34.81 10.74
CA GLN A 332 1.97 -34.66 9.87
C GLN A 332 2.27 -33.66 8.78
N THR A 333 1.81 -33.96 7.57
CA THR A 333 1.92 -33.07 6.42
C THR A 333 0.56 -32.98 5.77
N THR A 334 0.07 -31.76 5.58
CA THR A 334 -1.22 -31.46 4.97
C THR A 334 -0.98 -30.57 3.76
N GLN A 335 -1.70 -30.84 2.67
CA GLN A 335 -1.72 -29.99 1.49
C GLN A 335 -3.04 -29.22 1.44
N ILE A 336 -2.96 -27.92 1.21
CA ILE A 336 -4.11 -27.01 1.19
C ILE A 336 -4.16 -26.35 -0.18
N GLN A 337 -5.30 -26.49 -0.83
CA GLN A 337 -5.58 -25.84 -2.10
C GLN A 337 -6.00 -24.39 -1.88
N MET A 338 -5.61 -23.53 -2.81
CA MET A 338 -6.04 -22.15 -2.80
C MET A 338 -7.53 -22.06 -3.16
N GLN A 339 -8.24 -21.15 -2.51
CA GLN A 339 -9.67 -20.96 -2.73
C GLN A 339 -10.01 -19.46 -2.78
N ASP A 340 -11.05 -19.15 -3.54
CA ASP A 340 -11.63 -17.82 -3.59
C ASP A 340 -12.60 -17.62 -2.42
N TYR A 341 -12.53 -16.46 -1.80
CA TYR A 341 -13.35 -16.06 -0.66
C TYR A 341 -14.08 -14.75 -0.94
N PHE A 342 -15.28 -14.62 -0.36
CA PHE A 342 -16.08 -13.42 -0.35
C PHE A 342 -16.28 -12.91 1.07
N VAL A 343 -16.04 -11.62 1.28
CA VAL A 343 -16.24 -10.97 2.57
C VAL A 343 -17.62 -10.33 2.59
N LYS A 344 -18.51 -10.90 3.39
CA LYS A 344 -19.85 -10.37 3.59
C LYS A 344 -19.89 -9.51 4.84
N GLN A 345 -20.24 -8.22 4.71
CA GLN A 345 -20.46 -7.36 5.88
C GLN A 345 -21.72 -7.81 6.62
N GLN A 346 -21.65 -7.93 7.94
CA GLN A 346 -22.81 -8.27 8.76
C GLN A 346 -23.74 -7.06 8.85
N ALA A 347 -25.03 -7.27 8.56
CA ALA A 347 -26.05 -6.24 8.70
C ALA A 347 -26.48 -6.11 10.17
N GLY A 348 -26.44 -4.89 10.72
CA GLY A 348 -26.92 -4.61 12.08
C GLY A 348 -26.14 -3.52 12.82
N SER A 349 -26.44 -3.36 14.11
CA SER A 349 -25.82 -2.36 14.99
C SER A 349 -24.39 -2.70 15.44
N LYS A 350 -23.89 -3.91 15.14
CA LYS A 350 -22.51 -4.33 15.38
C LYS A 350 -21.78 -4.42 14.05
N LEU A 351 -20.69 -3.66 13.93
CA LEU A 351 -19.76 -3.77 12.79
C LEU A 351 -19.06 -5.12 12.84
N GLY A 352 -19.17 -5.90 11.76
CA GLY A 352 -18.58 -7.23 11.63
C GLY A 352 -18.61 -7.72 10.19
N TYR A 353 -17.95 -8.84 9.92
CA TYR A 353 -17.91 -9.46 8.60
C TYR A 353 -17.77 -10.98 8.74
N ASP A 354 -18.25 -11.68 7.73
CA ASP A 354 -18.11 -13.13 7.57
C ASP A 354 -17.31 -13.42 6.30
N ILE A 355 -16.34 -14.33 6.39
CA ILE A 355 -15.54 -14.78 5.25
C ILE A 355 -16.10 -16.13 4.82
N ILE A 356 -16.73 -16.16 3.66
CA ILE A 356 -17.35 -17.36 3.09
C ILE A 356 -16.66 -17.75 1.78
N PRO A 357 -16.66 -19.03 1.39
CA PRO A 357 -16.22 -19.42 0.06
C PRO A 357 -16.98 -18.65 -1.03
N PHE A 358 -16.28 -18.20 -2.06
CA PHE A 358 -16.88 -17.51 -3.19
C PHE A 358 -17.73 -18.49 -4.02
N ASP A 359 -18.95 -18.07 -4.35
CA ASP A 359 -19.88 -18.80 -5.21
C ASP A 359 -20.20 -17.95 -6.45
N PRO A 360 -19.67 -18.27 -7.64
CA PRO A 360 -19.88 -17.49 -8.85
C PRO A 360 -21.34 -17.48 -9.34
N GLY A 361 -22.20 -18.38 -8.83
CA GLY A 361 -23.63 -18.38 -9.18
C GLY A 361 -24.44 -17.32 -8.42
N ASN A 362 -23.96 -16.89 -7.24
CA ASN A 362 -24.68 -16.01 -6.32
C ASN A 362 -23.92 -14.73 -5.97
N MET A 363 -22.67 -14.60 -6.42
CA MET A 363 -21.77 -13.50 -6.07
C MET A 363 -21.05 -13.00 -7.32
N ASP A 364 -20.94 -11.68 -7.45
CA ASP A 364 -20.38 -11.05 -8.65
C ASP A 364 -18.87 -11.31 -8.79
N LYS A 365 -18.12 -11.24 -7.68
CA LYS A 365 -16.66 -11.39 -7.68
C LYS A 365 -16.12 -11.83 -6.31
N ALA A 366 -15.09 -12.66 -6.32
CA ALA A 366 -14.30 -12.98 -5.13
C ALA A 366 -13.66 -11.71 -4.55
N THR A 367 -13.67 -11.58 -3.23
CA THR A 367 -12.95 -10.51 -2.53
C THR A 367 -11.45 -10.77 -2.54
N PHE A 368 -11.05 -12.03 -2.35
CA PHE A 368 -9.64 -12.42 -2.40
C PHE A 368 -9.47 -13.94 -2.57
N THR A 369 -8.26 -14.36 -2.97
CA THR A 369 -7.86 -15.77 -3.08
C THR A 369 -6.79 -16.07 -2.02
N ALA A 370 -6.93 -17.18 -1.27
CA ALA A 370 -6.00 -17.53 -0.19
C ALA A 370 -5.99 -19.03 0.13
N PHE A 371 -4.99 -19.47 0.90
CA PHE A 371 -5.06 -20.74 1.64
C PHE A 371 -5.74 -20.50 2.98
N LYS A 372 -6.74 -21.31 3.32
CA LYS A 372 -7.34 -21.32 4.66
C LYS A 372 -6.68 -22.39 5.52
N TYR A 373 -5.97 -21.95 6.55
CA TYR A 373 -5.33 -22.83 7.53
C TYR A 373 -5.95 -22.63 8.91
N SER A 374 -6.36 -23.73 9.56
CA SER A 374 -6.90 -23.69 10.93
C SER A 374 -5.88 -24.28 11.90
N ASN A 375 -5.53 -23.53 12.94
CA ASN A 375 -4.54 -23.94 13.94
C ASN A 375 -5.11 -24.98 14.93
N THR A 376 -5.54 -26.13 14.43
CA THR A 376 -6.08 -27.23 15.23
C THR A 376 -5.02 -28.22 15.68
N GLU A 377 -3.82 -28.16 15.08
CA GLU A 377 -2.73 -29.10 15.35
C GLU A 377 -2.15 -28.99 16.76
N ASP A 378 -1.82 -30.14 17.34
CA ASP A 378 -1.12 -30.23 18.64
C ASP A 378 0.41 -30.06 18.49
N ALA A 379 0.83 -29.18 17.58
CA ALA A 379 2.22 -28.83 17.32
C ALA A 379 2.47 -27.35 17.70
N ASP A 380 3.65 -27.08 18.26
CA ASP A 380 4.03 -25.72 18.64
C ASP A 380 4.79 -24.99 17.51
N VAL A 381 5.39 -25.77 16.60
CA VAL A 381 6.14 -25.30 15.44
C VAL A 381 5.71 -26.10 14.22
N CYS A 382 5.42 -25.39 13.14
CA CYS A 382 5.15 -25.92 11.82
C CYS A 382 5.98 -25.15 10.79
N CYS A 383 6.13 -25.74 9.62
CA CYS A 383 6.71 -25.11 8.46
C CYS A 383 5.70 -25.17 7.32
N TRP A 384 5.59 -24.12 6.52
CA TRP A 384 4.89 -24.22 5.25
C TRP A 384 5.76 -23.82 4.08
N VAL A 385 5.44 -24.37 2.92
CA VAL A 385 6.11 -24.10 1.64
C VAL A 385 5.06 -24.18 0.52
N CYS A 386 5.18 -23.33 -0.49
CA CYS A 386 4.33 -23.42 -1.68
C CYS A 386 4.88 -24.49 -2.63
N LEU A 387 3.97 -25.26 -3.22
CA LEU A 387 4.24 -26.22 -4.27
C LEU A 387 3.64 -25.73 -5.58
N ASP A 388 4.40 -25.81 -6.68
CA ASP A 388 3.94 -25.51 -8.03
C ASP A 388 2.95 -26.58 -8.57
N SER A 389 2.46 -26.39 -9.80
CA SER A 389 1.54 -27.32 -10.47
C SER A 389 2.12 -28.72 -10.71
N HIS A 390 3.44 -28.87 -10.63
CA HIS A 390 4.14 -30.15 -10.78
C HIS A 390 4.49 -30.78 -9.42
N GLY A 391 4.14 -30.12 -8.31
CA GLY A 391 4.43 -30.57 -6.95
C GLY A 391 5.83 -30.20 -6.45
N ASN A 392 6.60 -29.38 -7.19
CA ASN A 392 7.92 -28.94 -6.76
C ASN A 392 7.82 -27.78 -5.77
N GLU A 393 8.73 -27.73 -4.79
CA GLU A 393 8.81 -26.61 -3.87
C GLU A 393 9.23 -25.32 -4.58
N VAL A 394 8.46 -24.26 -4.36
CA VAL A 394 8.74 -22.94 -4.91
C VAL A 394 9.87 -22.31 -4.10
N PRO A 395 10.98 -21.87 -4.74
CA PRO A 395 12.08 -21.22 -4.04
C PRO A 395 11.60 -20.03 -3.21
N LYS A 396 12.15 -19.90 -2.01
CA LYS A 396 11.86 -18.80 -1.06
C LYS A 396 10.45 -18.68 -0.52
N SER A 397 9.63 -19.71 -0.73
CA SER A 397 8.29 -19.79 -0.17
C SER A 397 8.24 -20.40 1.23
N GLN A 398 9.36 -20.92 1.74
CA GLN A 398 9.37 -21.53 3.06
C GLN A 398 9.14 -20.49 4.16
N ARG A 399 8.28 -20.79 5.14
CA ARG A 399 8.17 -20.02 6.39
C ARG A 399 8.02 -20.92 7.60
N GLU A 400 8.67 -20.51 8.68
CA GLU A 400 8.39 -21.07 9.99
C GLU A 400 7.15 -20.41 10.60
N PHE A 401 6.29 -21.23 11.19
CA PHE A 401 5.07 -20.78 11.83
C PHE A 401 4.97 -21.38 13.24
N ARG A 402 4.73 -20.51 14.24
CA ARG A 402 4.64 -20.89 15.65
C ARG A 402 3.24 -20.68 16.22
N ILE A 403 2.71 -21.74 16.84
CA ILE A 403 1.41 -21.73 17.50
C ILE A 403 1.60 -21.43 18.99
N LEU A 404 1.10 -20.27 19.41
CA LEU A 404 1.18 -19.81 20.80
C LEU A 404 0.03 -20.41 21.63
N ARG A 405 0.37 -21.04 22.76
CA ARG A 405 -0.58 -21.62 23.72
C ARG A 405 -0.64 -20.78 24.99
N THR A 406 -1.70 -19.99 25.12
CA THR A 406 -1.94 -19.18 26.33
C THR A 406 -2.25 -20.03 27.56
N GLU A 407 -2.80 -21.24 27.38
CA GLU A 407 -3.12 -22.19 28.45
C GLU A 407 -1.87 -22.68 29.22
N ARG A 408 -0.70 -22.73 28.59
CA ARG A 408 0.55 -23.20 29.20
C ARG A 408 1.30 -22.12 30.00
N ASN A 409 0.81 -20.88 30.02
CA ASN A 409 1.51 -19.76 30.66
C ASN A 409 1.35 -19.70 32.19
N GLN A 410 0.49 -20.54 32.79
CA GLN A 410 0.29 -20.57 34.25
C GLN A 410 1.58 -20.88 35.03
N SER A 411 2.44 -21.74 34.48
CA SER A 411 3.75 -22.06 35.09
C SER A 411 4.70 -20.87 35.10
N ILE A 412 4.65 -20.00 34.08
CA ILE A 412 5.47 -18.78 34.02
C ILE A 412 5.06 -17.84 35.16
N TYR A 413 3.76 -17.65 35.41
CA TYR A 413 3.29 -16.85 36.52
C TYR A 413 3.70 -17.43 37.89
N LEU A 414 3.71 -18.76 38.04
CA LEU A 414 4.20 -19.42 39.26
C LEU A 414 5.70 -19.18 39.49
N ILE A 415 6.52 -19.25 38.43
CA ILE A 415 7.96 -18.97 38.49
C ILE A 415 8.20 -17.48 38.81
N SER A 416 7.46 -16.56 38.17
CA SER A 416 7.56 -15.13 38.45
C SER A 416 7.11 -14.77 39.88
N ALA A 417 6.20 -15.54 40.48
CA ALA A 417 5.76 -15.35 41.86
C ALA A 417 6.75 -15.93 42.89
N PHE A 418 7.68 -16.79 42.48
CA PHE A 418 8.60 -17.49 43.38
C PHE A 418 9.45 -16.55 44.27
N PRO A 419 10.06 -15.45 43.77
CA PRO A 419 10.80 -14.51 44.61
C PRO A 419 9.92 -13.83 45.67
N ILE A 420 8.65 -13.55 45.35
CA ILE A 420 7.69 -12.94 46.28
C ILE A 420 7.35 -13.93 47.39
N ILE A 421 7.12 -15.20 47.04
CA ILE A 421 6.83 -16.26 48.00
C ILE A 421 8.02 -16.49 48.94
N ILE A 422 9.25 -16.54 48.41
CA ILE A 422 10.47 -16.63 49.22
C ILE A 422 10.62 -15.41 50.13
N GLY A 423 10.42 -14.20 49.60
CA GLY A 423 10.54 -12.96 50.36
C GLY A 423 9.56 -12.89 51.53
N LEU A 424 8.30 -13.26 51.30
CA LEU A 424 7.27 -13.34 52.35
C LEU A 424 7.60 -14.43 53.37
N GLY A 425 8.08 -15.59 52.94
CA GLY A 425 8.52 -16.68 53.81
C GLY A 425 9.68 -16.26 54.73
N ALA A 426 10.71 -15.64 54.17
CA ALA A 426 11.86 -15.12 54.92
C ALA A 426 11.43 -14.03 55.92
N ALA A 427 10.55 -13.10 55.52
CA ALA A 427 10.02 -12.07 56.41
C ALA A 427 9.22 -12.66 57.59
N PHE A 428 8.43 -13.72 57.34
CA PHE A 428 7.66 -14.40 58.37
C PHE A 428 8.55 -15.19 59.35
N LEU A 429 9.56 -15.89 58.84
CA LEU A 429 10.55 -16.60 59.66
C LEU A 429 11.36 -15.62 60.53
N ARG A 430 11.78 -14.48 59.97
CA ARG A 430 12.45 -13.41 60.72
C ARG A 430 11.56 -12.86 61.84
N LYS A 431 10.27 -12.58 61.56
CA LYS A 431 9.31 -12.15 62.59
C LYS A 431 9.16 -13.18 63.72
N ARG A 432 9.15 -14.48 63.40
CA ARG A 432 9.09 -15.56 64.40
C ARG A 432 10.35 -15.65 65.27
N GLN A 433 11.54 -15.52 64.67
CA GLN A 433 12.80 -15.50 65.43
C GLN A 433 12.88 -14.28 66.38
N VAL A 434 12.53 -13.09 65.89
CA VAL A 434 12.51 -11.87 66.72
C VAL A 434 11.50 -11.98 67.88
N ARG A 435 10.34 -12.61 67.66
CA ARG A 435 9.38 -12.90 68.74
C ARG A 435 9.91 -13.91 69.77
N LYS A 436 10.65 -14.94 69.35
CA LYS A 436 11.27 -15.90 70.30
C LYS A 436 12.34 -15.23 71.16
N ILE A 437 13.18 -14.35 70.59
CA ILE A 437 14.20 -13.60 71.33
C ILE A 437 13.55 -12.64 72.36
N LYS A 438 12.46 -11.95 71.99
CA LYS A 438 11.72 -11.09 72.93
C LYS A 438 11.06 -11.84 74.10
N VAL A 439 10.82 -13.15 73.98
CA VAL A 439 10.23 -13.97 75.05
C VAL A 439 11.31 -14.57 75.96
N SER A 440 12.55 -14.74 75.49
CA SER A 440 13.68 -15.20 76.31
C SER A 440 14.34 -14.10 77.14
N ASP A 441 14.25 -12.84 76.72
CA ASP A 441 14.84 -11.68 77.43
C ASP A 441 13.88 -11.02 78.44
N GLY A 442 12.74 -11.67 78.73
CA GLY A 442 11.69 -11.16 79.63
C GLY A 442 11.30 -12.11 80.75
N GLY A 443 12.16 -13.08 81.09
CA GLY A 443 11.97 -14.04 82.19
C GLY A 443 12.91 -13.76 83.35
#